data_AF-A0A358KL74-F1
#
_entry.id   AF-A0A358KL74-F1
#
_cell.length_a   1.000
_cell.length_b   1.000
_cell.length_c   1.000
_cell.angle_alpha   90.00
_cell.angle_beta   90.00
_cell.angle_gamma   90.00
#
_symmetry.space_group_name_H-M   'P 1'
#
loop_
_entity.id
_entity.type
_entity.pdbx_description
1 polymer ?
#
loop_
_entity_poly.entity_id
_entity_poly.type
_entity_poly.pdbx_seq_one_letter_code
_entity_poly.pdbx_strand_id
1 'polypeptide(L)'
;DITGGLPRVAELFEARKPKDGSEISRIDGEVDFGPTVRGKRSIIIRDVESEEEEEHLIPIGKHVIVFKGDKVKKGQQLTEGPVDPHEILDVCGPKELQDHLVNEVQEVYRLQGVTINDKHIEIIARQMMRKVRITETGDTSFLWGE
;
A
#
# COMPACT_ATOMS: atom_id res chain seq x y z
N ASP A 1 -28.40 -6.37 -9.80
CA ASP A 1 -27.83 -5.10 -10.25
C ASP A 1 -27.13 -4.46 -9.06
N ILE A 2 -25.86 -4.09 -9.18
CA ILE A 2 -25.03 -3.56 -8.08
C ILE A 2 -24.87 -2.07 -8.32
N THR A 3 -25.71 -1.25 -7.69
CA THR A 3 -25.70 0.20 -7.90
C THR A 3 -24.74 0.94 -6.96
N GLY A 4 -24.23 0.27 -5.90
CA GLY A 4 -23.28 0.83 -4.94
C GLY A 4 -21.92 0.13 -5.00
N GLY A 5 -20.83 0.89 -5.06
CA GLY A 5 -19.45 0.36 -4.93
C GLY A 5 -18.73 -0.02 -6.22
N LEU A 6 -19.42 -0.13 -7.36
CA LEU A 6 -18.77 -0.37 -8.66
C LEU A 6 -17.68 0.66 -9.01
N PRO A 7 -17.84 1.98 -8.73
CA PRO A 7 -16.76 2.94 -8.93
C PRO A 7 -15.49 2.62 -8.15
N ARG A 8 -15.62 2.10 -6.92
CA ARG A 8 -14.48 1.71 -6.09
C ARG A 8 -13.73 0.51 -6.67
N VAL A 9 -14.46 -0.49 -7.16
CA VAL A 9 -13.86 -1.65 -7.86
C VAL A 9 -13.13 -1.19 -9.12
N ALA A 10 -13.71 -0.26 -9.89
CA ALA A 10 -13.05 0.31 -11.05
C ALA A 10 -11.76 1.08 -10.68
N GLU A 11 -11.78 1.89 -9.61
CA GLU A 11 -10.59 2.59 -9.12
C GLU A 11 -9.44 1.63 -8.74
N LEU A 12 -9.77 0.52 -8.07
CA LEU A 12 -8.80 -0.52 -7.69
C LEU A 12 -8.18 -1.18 -8.92
N PHE A 13 -8.98 -1.55 -9.92
CA PHE A 13 -8.49 -2.19 -11.15
C PHE A 13 -7.78 -1.22 -12.11
N GLU A 14 -8.11 0.07 -12.06
CA GLU A 14 -7.34 1.10 -12.77
C GLU A 14 -6.04 1.46 -12.04
N ALA A 15 -5.79 0.90 -10.86
CA ALA A 15 -4.62 1.18 -10.00
C ALA A 15 -4.39 2.69 -9.84
N ARG A 16 -5.48 3.46 -9.64
CA ARG A 16 -5.39 4.91 -9.48
C ARG A 16 -4.76 5.26 -8.14
N LYS A 17 -3.84 6.23 -8.17
CA LYS A 17 -3.30 6.81 -6.94
C LYS A 17 -4.38 7.60 -6.21
N PRO A 18 -4.68 7.28 -4.94
CA PRO A 18 -5.65 8.06 -4.16
C PRO A 18 -5.15 9.49 -3.92
N LYS A 19 -6.07 10.46 -3.94
CA LYS A 19 -5.73 11.87 -3.69
C LYS A 19 -5.28 12.14 -2.25
N ASP A 20 -5.87 11.41 -1.30
CA ASP A 20 -5.53 11.45 0.13
C ASP A 20 -5.11 10.05 0.57
N GLY A 21 -4.07 9.53 -0.08
CA GLY A 21 -3.56 8.18 0.18
C GLY A 21 -2.92 8.07 1.55
N SER A 22 -3.06 6.94 2.24
CA SER A 22 -2.41 6.67 3.52
C SER A 22 -0.90 6.50 3.37
N GLU A 23 -0.14 6.96 4.37
CA GLU A 23 1.27 6.58 4.53
C GLU A 23 1.32 5.17 5.16
N ILE A 24 2.21 4.30 4.67
CA ILE A 24 2.44 2.96 5.20
C ILE A 24 3.87 2.81 5.72
N SER A 25 4.08 1.95 6.72
CA SER A 25 5.40 1.63 7.25
C SER A 25 6.26 0.91 6.22
N ARG A 26 7.51 1.33 5.99
CA ARG A 26 8.43 0.61 5.08
C ARG A 26 9.15 -0.57 5.72
N ILE A 27 9.25 -0.56 7.05
CA ILE A 27 9.92 -1.59 7.84
C ILE A 27 9.02 -2.07 8.99
N ASP A 28 9.38 -3.21 9.58
CA ASP A 28 8.81 -3.66 10.85
C ASP A 28 9.51 -2.90 11.99
N GLY A 29 8.78 -2.52 13.04
CA GLY A 29 9.43 -1.82 14.15
C GLY A 29 8.50 -1.16 15.17
N GLU A 30 9.11 -0.41 16.07
CA GLU A 30 8.43 0.41 17.08
C GLU A 30 8.33 1.86 16.61
N VAL A 31 7.16 2.48 16.84
CA VAL A 31 6.86 3.85 16.43
C VAL A 31 7.42 4.87 17.43
N ASP A 32 8.17 5.85 16.94
CA ASP A 32 8.51 7.08 17.65
C ASP A 32 8.13 8.33 16.83
N PHE A 33 8.11 9.50 17.48
CA PHE A 33 7.82 10.78 16.84
C PHE A 33 9.05 11.69 16.88
N GLY A 34 9.47 12.13 15.71
CA GLY A 34 10.55 13.10 15.52
C GLY A 34 10.07 14.56 15.57
N PRO A 35 11.00 15.51 15.35
CA PRO A 35 10.66 16.93 15.28
C PRO A 35 9.81 17.24 14.05
N THR A 36 9.01 18.30 14.13
CA THR A 36 8.26 18.82 12.97
C THR A 36 9.22 19.55 12.03
N VAL A 37 9.33 19.09 10.79
CA VAL A 37 10.19 19.68 9.75
C VAL A 37 9.31 20.27 8.65
N ARG A 38 9.48 21.57 8.37
CA ARG A 38 8.79 22.27 7.25
C ARG A 38 7.26 22.06 7.21
N GLY A 39 6.61 22.05 8.38
CA GLY A 39 5.16 21.85 8.48
C GLY A 39 4.69 20.40 8.31
N LYS A 40 5.61 19.43 8.36
CA LYS A 40 5.32 18.00 8.41
C LYS A 40 5.80 17.43 9.74
N ARG A 41 5.00 16.57 10.35
CA ARG A 41 5.36 15.77 11.52
C ARG A 41 6.19 14.58 11.06
N SER A 42 7.27 14.30 11.78
CA SER A 42 8.11 13.13 11.54
C SER A 42 7.61 11.95 12.39
N ILE A 43 7.38 10.81 11.77
CA ILE A 43 7.21 9.51 12.43
C ILE A 43 8.44 8.68 12.10
N ILE A 44 9.10 8.14 13.12
CA ILE A 44 10.28 7.30 12.97
C ILE A 44 9.87 5.89 13.35
N ILE A 45 10.07 4.93 12.44
CA ILE A 45 9.92 3.51 12.75
C ILE A 45 11.32 2.97 13.00
N ARG A 46 11.51 2.28 14.14
CA ARG A 46 12.79 1.67 14.49
C ARG A 46 12.65 0.17 14.64
N ASP A 47 13.45 -0.57 13.89
CA ASP A 47 13.55 -2.01 14.08
C ASP A 47 14.43 -2.32 15.31
N VAL A 48 13.93 -3.22 16.15
CA VAL A 48 14.58 -3.62 17.40
C VAL A 48 15.77 -4.56 17.16
N GLU A 49 15.77 -5.30 16.05
CA GLU A 49 16.80 -6.30 15.75
C GLU A 49 17.90 -5.75 14.84
N SER A 50 17.53 -4.99 13.81
CA SER A 50 18.48 -4.49 12.79
C SER A 50 19.06 -3.12 13.11
N GLU A 51 18.53 -2.42 14.12
CA GLU A 51 18.79 -1.01 14.43
C GLU A 51 18.52 -0.04 13.26
N GLU A 52 17.83 -0.49 12.22
CA GLU A 52 17.41 0.35 11.11
C GLU A 52 16.31 1.33 11.56
N GLU A 53 16.43 2.58 11.12
CA GLU A 53 15.45 3.63 11.36
C GLU A 53 14.94 4.17 10.02
N GLU A 54 13.62 4.23 9.87
CA GLU A 54 12.96 4.80 8.70
C GLU A 54 12.10 6.00 9.11
N GLU A 55 12.32 7.15 8.47
CA GLU A 55 11.59 8.39 8.73
C GLU A 55 10.45 8.62 7.72
N HIS A 56 9.24 8.86 8.24
CA HIS A 56 8.04 9.18 7.50
C HIS A 56 7.58 10.62 7.78
N LEU A 57 7.55 11.46 6.74
CA LEU A 57 7.17 12.87 6.85
C LEU A 57 5.69 13.09 6.51
N ILE A 58 4.86 13.24 7.54
CA ILE A 58 3.41 13.31 7.43
C ILE A 58 2.93 14.76 7.56
N PRO A 59 2.10 15.28 6.63
CA PRO A 59 1.49 16.60 6.78
C PRO A 59 0.71 16.75 8.09
N ILE A 60 0.83 17.90 8.77
CA ILE A 60 0.18 18.13 10.08
C ILE A 60 -1.34 17.94 10.05
N GLY A 61 -1.99 18.27 8.92
CA GLY A 61 -3.44 18.12 8.77
C GLY A 61 -3.92 16.67 8.62
N LYS A 62 -3.01 15.70 8.46
CA LYS A 62 -3.37 14.30 8.24
C LYS A 62 -3.45 13.55 9.56
N HIS A 63 -4.54 12.79 9.74
CA HIS A 63 -4.76 12.02 10.94
C HIS A 63 -3.83 10.81 10.98
N VAL A 64 -3.10 10.67 12.10
CA VAL A 64 -2.19 9.54 12.36
C VAL A 64 -2.90 8.59 13.30
N ILE A 65 -2.88 7.31 12.95
CA ILE A 65 -3.63 6.25 13.66
C ILE A 65 -2.75 5.40 14.59
N VAL A 66 -1.44 5.67 14.60
CA VAL A 66 -0.46 4.99 15.45
C VAL A 66 0.00 5.88 16.60
N PHE A 67 0.39 5.26 17.71
CA PHE A 67 0.89 5.91 18.91
C PHE A 67 2.37 5.59 19.15
N LYS A 68 3.03 6.41 19.97
CA LYS A 68 4.41 6.19 20.37
C LYS A 68 4.50 4.88 21.16
N GLY A 69 5.41 3.99 20.76
CA GLY A 69 5.59 2.66 21.35
C GLY A 69 4.75 1.57 20.70
N ASP A 70 3.91 1.89 19.70
CA ASP A 70 3.20 0.87 18.94
C ASP A 70 4.17 0.04 18.10
N LYS A 71 3.93 -1.27 18.04
CA LYS A 71 4.63 -2.16 17.12
C LYS A 71 3.85 -2.22 15.80
N VAL A 72 4.50 -1.80 14.73
CA VAL A 72 3.94 -1.83 13.38
C VAL A 72 4.66 -2.85 12.53
N LYS A 73 3.92 -3.40 11.57
CA LYS A 73 4.48 -4.26 10.52
C LYS A 73 4.76 -3.48 9.25
N LYS A 74 5.68 -3.98 8.45
CA LYS A 74 5.91 -3.54 7.08
C LYS A 74 4.59 -3.56 6.29
N GLY A 75 4.28 -2.45 5.64
CA GLY A 75 3.02 -2.22 4.93
C GLY A 75 1.85 -1.76 5.78
N GLN A 76 1.99 -1.68 7.11
CA GLN A 76 0.91 -1.22 7.98
C GLN A 76 0.69 0.28 7.82
N GLN A 77 -0.58 0.70 7.79
CA GLN A 77 -0.95 2.11 7.70
C GLN A 77 -0.56 2.88 8.96
N LEU A 78 0.09 4.02 8.74
CA LEU A 78 0.45 4.99 9.80
C LEU A 78 -0.57 6.12 9.91
N THR A 79 -1.33 6.37 8.84
CA THR A 79 -2.35 7.42 8.75
C THR A 79 -3.69 6.88 8.27
N GLU A 80 -4.74 7.67 8.40
CA GLU A 80 -6.00 7.38 7.72
C GLU A 80 -5.88 7.56 6.20
N GLY A 81 -6.82 6.93 5.48
CA GLY A 81 -6.97 7.04 4.03
C GLY A 81 -6.81 5.70 3.32
N PRO A 82 -7.19 5.62 2.03
CA PRO A 82 -6.93 4.44 1.20
C PRO A 82 -5.43 4.26 0.96
N VAL A 83 -4.96 3.01 0.93
CA VAL A 83 -3.56 2.72 0.61
C VAL A 83 -3.33 2.81 -0.90
N ASP A 84 -2.19 3.36 -1.32
CA ASP A 84 -1.77 3.36 -2.72
C ASP A 84 -1.27 1.95 -3.12
N PRO A 85 -1.89 1.27 -4.11
CA PRO A 85 -1.43 -0.03 -4.59
C PRO A 85 0.03 -0.04 -5.06
N HIS A 86 0.53 1.09 -5.58
CA HIS A 86 1.92 1.22 -6.02
C HIS A 86 2.88 1.20 -4.83
N GLU A 87 2.50 1.82 -3.69
CA GLU A 87 3.33 1.78 -2.48
C GLU A 87 3.38 0.37 -1.88
N ILE A 88 2.26 -0.38 -1.91
CA ILE A 88 2.26 -1.77 -1.46
C ILE A 88 3.20 -2.62 -2.32
N LEU A 89 3.20 -2.41 -3.63
CA LEU A 89 4.09 -3.14 -4.54
C LEU A 89 5.57 -2.85 -4.22
N ASP A 90 5.90 -1.57 -4.04
CA ASP A 90 7.28 -1.14 -3.81
C ASP A 90 7.79 -1.56 -2.43
N VAL A 91 6.93 -1.50 -1.40
CA VAL A 91 7.29 -1.83 -0.03
C VAL A 91 7.16 -3.33 0.21
N CYS A 92 5.96 -3.88 0.09
CA CYS A 92 5.65 -5.25 0.52
C CYS A 92 5.91 -6.29 -0.57
N GLY A 93 5.78 -5.89 -1.84
CA GLY A 93 6.02 -6.75 -2.98
C GLY A 93 4.74 -7.28 -3.64
N PRO A 94 4.91 -8.11 -4.69
CA PRO A 94 3.83 -8.49 -5.58
C PRO A 94 2.75 -9.35 -4.90
N LYS A 95 3.13 -10.23 -3.99
CA LYS A 95 2.19 -11.14 -3.33
C LYS A 95 1.23 -10.37 -2.43
N GLU A 96 1.76 -9.50 -1.59
CA GLU A 96 0.99 -8.66 -0.68
C GLU A 96 0.08 -7.69 -1.45
N LEU A 97 0.51 -7.18 -2.61
CA LEU A 97 -0.39 -6.43 -3.49
C LEU A 97 -1.56 -7.27 -4.01
N GLN A 98 -1.33 -8.52 -4.44
CA GLN A 98 -2.40 -9.40 -4.90
C GLN A 98 -3.41 -9.65 -3.80
N ASP A 99 -2.93 -10.01 -2.60
CA ASP A 99 -3.78 -10.26 -1.44
C ASP A 99 -4.58 -8.99 -1.07
N HIS A 100 -3.96 -7.81 -1.13
CA HIS A 100 -4.64 -6.54 -0.90
C HIS A 100 -5.75 -6.27 -1.93
N LEU A 101 -5.46 -6.42 -3.23
CA LEU A 101 -6.45 -6.21 -4.30
C LEU A 101 -7.62 -7.17 -4.20
N VAL A 102 -7.35 -8.45 -3.91
CA VAL A 102 -8.39 -9.47 -3.74
C VAL A 102 -9.29 -9.08 -2.55
N ASN A 103 -8.71 -8.73 -1.41
CA ASN A 103 -9.47 -8.37 -0.21
C ASN A 103 -10.31 -7.10 -0.40
N GLU A 104 -9.74 -6.02 -0.94
CA GLU A 104 -10.48 -4.77 -1.17
C GLU A 104 -11.68 -4.96 -2.12
N VAL A 105 -11.49 -5.67 -3.23
CA VAL A 105 -12.58 -5.96 -4.17
C VAL A 105 -13.62 -6.87 -3.50
N GLN A 106 -13.18 -7.89 -2.77
CA GLN A 106 -14.07 -8.81 -2.07
C GLN A 106 -14.91 -8.09 -1.00
N GLU A 107 -14.35 -7.11 -0.28
CA GLU A 107 -15.10 -6.29 0.68
C GLU A 107 -16.22 -5.52 0.02
N VAL A 108 -16.00 -4.93 -1.16
CA VAL A 108 -17.07 -4.22 -1.89
C VAL A 108 -18.21 -5.17 -2.25
N TYR A 109 -17.91 -6.38 -2.76
CA TYR A 109 -18.94 -7.37 -3.08
C TYR A 109 -19.66 -7.89 -1.83
N ARG A 110 -18.91 -8.17 -0.75
CA ARG A 110 -19.47 -8.60 0.54
C ARG A 110 -20.42 -7.57 1.13
N LEU A 111 -20.07 -6.27 1.07
CA LEU A 111 -20.93 -5.18 1.54
C LEU A 111 -22.25 -5.08 0.76
N GLN A 112 -22.26 -5.49 -0.51
CA GLN A 112 -23.46 -5.55 -1.34
C GLN A 112 -24.21 -6.89 -1.22
N GLY A 113 -23.77 -7.78 -0.34
CA GLY A 113 -24.37 -9.10 -0.13
C GLY A 113 -24.13 -10.08 -1.29
N VAL A 114 -23.15 -9.80 -2.16
CA VAL A 114 -22.82 -10.63 -3.32
C VAL A 114 -21.62 -11.51 -2.98
N THR A 115 -21.80 -12.82 -3.12
CA THR A 115 -20.70 -13.79 -2.97
C THR A 115 -20.02 -14.00 -4.31
N ILE A 116 -18.73 -13.71 -4.39
CA ILE A 116 -17.86 -14.06 -5.51
C ILE A 116 -16.69 -14.89 -5.00
N ASN A 117 -16.25 -15.87 -5.78
CA ASN A 117 -15.10 -16.69 -5.43
C ASN A 117 -13.81 -15.95 -5.75
N ASP A 118 -12.88 -15.93 -4.79
CA ASP A 118 -11.60 -15.22 -4.86
C ASP A 118 -10.80 -15.54 -6.14
N LYS A 119 -10.90 -16.78 -6.66
CA LYS A 119 -10.26 -17.21 -7.91
C LYS A 119 -10.51 -16.28 -9.09
N HIS A 120 -11.69 -15.66 -9.15
CA HIS A 120 -12.05 -14.75 -10.24
C HIS A 120 -11.30 -13.43 -10.14
N ILE A 121 -11.15 -12.91 -8.91
CA ILE A 121 -10.44 -11.67 -8.64
C ILE A 121 -8.93 -11.90 -8.79
N GLU A 122 -8.42 -13.04 -8.31
CA GLU A 122 -7.02 -13.45 -8.46
C GLU A 122 -6.59 -13.51 -9.94
N ILE A 123 -7.43 -14.04 -10.83
CA ILE A 123 -7.15 -14.06 -12.27
C ILE A 123 -6.97 -12.63 -12.81
N ILE A 124 -7.79 -11.67 -12.36
CA ILE A 124 -7.70 -10.27 -12.77
C ILE A 124 -6.44 -9.62 -12.20
N ALA A 125 -6.18 -9.79 -10.89
CA ALA A 125 -4.99 -9.28 -10.22
C ALA A 125 -3.70 -9.77 -10.89
N ARG A 126 -3.67 -11.05 -11.30
CA ARG A 126 -2.57 -11.63 -12.09
C ARG A 126 -2.37 -10.91 -13.43
N GLN A 127 -3.45 -10.54 -14.13
CA GLN A 127 -3.33 -9.82 -15.40
C GLN A 127 -2.84 -8.38 -15.20
N MET A 128 -3.22 -7.72 -14.12
CA MET A 128 -2.74 -6.37 -13.80
C MET A 128 -1.22 -6.33 -13.60
N MET A 129 -0.67 -7.39 -13.00
CA MET A 129 0.76 -7.49 -12.66
C MET A 129 1.61 -8.18 -13.74
N ARG A 130 1.11 -8.26 -14.97
CA ARG A 130 1.78 -8.98 -16.06
C ARG A 130 3.04 -8.28 -16.57
N LYS A 131 3.16 -6.96 -16.37
CA LYS A 131 4.29 -6.17 -16.83
C LYS A 131 5.35 -6.10 -15.73
N VAL A 132 6.61 -6.23 -16.14
CA VAL A 132 7.79 -6.03 -15.29
C VAL A 132 8.59 -4.89 -15.89
N ARG A 133 9.23 -4.09 -15.03
CA ARG A 133 10.13 -3.02 -15.45
C ARG A 133 11.57 -3.49 -15.25
N ILE A 134 12.41 -3.33 -16.27
CA ILE A 134 13.83 -3.67 -16.19
C ILE A 134 14.60 -2.51 -15.55
N THR A 135 15.14 -2.75 -14.35
CA THR A 135 15.96 -1.77 -13.60
C THR A 135 17.44 -1.87 -13.95
N GLU A 136 17.91 -3.04 -14.36
CA GLU A 136 19.29 -3.30 -14.77
C GLU A 136 19.30 -4.28 -15.94
N THR A 137 19.97 -3.91 -17.04
CA THR A 137 19.95 -4.67 -18.29
C THR A 137 21.03 -5.75 -18.34
N GLY A 138 22.13 -5.59 -17.61
CA GLY A 138 23.29 -6.51 -17.66
C GLY A 138 23.69 -6.83 -19.11
N ASP A 139 23.84 -8.11 -19.41
CA ASP A 139 24.18 -8.63 -20.74
C ASP A 139 22.94 -8.95 -21.62
N THR A 140 21.74 -8.54 -21.20
CA THR A 140 20.51 -8.80 -21.96
C THR A 140 20.28 -7.73 -23.03
N SER A 141 19.41 -8.04 -24.00
CA SER A 141 18.98 -7.09 -25.03
C SER A 141 17.81 -6.20 -24.61
N PHE A 142 17.43 -6.20 -23.32
CA PHE A 142 16.34 -5.37 -22.82
C PHE A 142 16.78 -3.91 -22.68
N LEU A 143 15.82 -2.99 -22.84
CA LEU A 143 16.07 -1.57 -22.62
C LEU A 143 15.80 -1.23 -21.15
N TRP A 144 16.63 -0.33 -20.61
CA TRP A 144 16.43 0.18 -19.26
C TRP A 144 15.12 0.97 -19.16
N GLY A 145 14.31 0.65 -18.15
CA GLY A 145 13.02 1.31 -17.90
C GLY A 145 11.83 0.79 -18.72
N GLU A 146 12.04 -0.21 -19.59
CA GLU A 146 10.98 -0.92 -20.33
C GLU A 146 10.36 -2.05 -19.51
#